data_AF-A0A4Z2C891-F1
#
_entry.id   AF-A0A4Z2C891-F1
#
_cell.length_a   1.000
_cell.length_b   1.000
_cell.length_c   1.000
_cell.angle_alpha   90.00
_cell.angle_beta   90.00
_cell.angle_gamma   90.00
#
_symmetry.space_group_name_H-M   'P 1'
#
loop_
_entity.id
_entity.type
_entity.pdbx_description
1 polymer ?
#
loop_
_entity_poly.entity_id
_entity_poly.type
_entity_poly.pdbx_seq_one_letter_code
_entity_poly.pdbx_strand_id
1 'polypeptide(L)'
;MGSKMISRAKTFYNILRSLQDEEEGSNPCNILEEDMQILKMKGDQLSVINMYCANQPVLICEKAIPKTTEVEDQKSETSTCSDEGDDNGVEVNGEIEHQTVLDPQPLTVMKARQLLSWYTLSQNPNVSAVGNGPALLPLWVRCDMSDPDGTTWLGAETICISNKVSGIKLYSVTCKGSTVDKRLFLSLDDIKQEHKRRHHPSSMNLKGSARFILFGSTVVENSLIESQSSVTADLKWNHMETILETPPLSASATLNIKVSCGDMRSPMFEMYRELDFLQALANGLRTGETEWVEPLDSTSPVDLTKAFLEEVQSTTKKLQEKVSRPVETTNPDPETDPPIFKSVLIRGDLDFVEQLWVLMRKSVMSYQDIGDCLKLVIDALKFDSQRQQQFSQQAHHAVVPSADRIMCPSQESPL
;
A
#
# COMPACT_ATOMS: atom_id res chain seq x y z
N MET A 1 -35.02 -32.94 18.23
CA MET A 1 -34.07 -32.48 17.19
C MET A 1 -34.30 -31.00 16.82
N GLY A 2 -35.56 -30.58 16.57
CA GLY A 2 -35.89 -29.17 16.25
C GLY A 2 -35.53 -28.13 17.34
N SER A 3 -35.69 -28.47 18.63
CA SER A 3 -35.32 -27.56 19.75
C SER A 3 -33.84 -27.20 19.77
N LYS A 4 -32.95 -28.15 19.47
CA LYS A 4 -31.49 -27.91 19.38
C LYS A 4 -31.15 -26.98 18.21
N MET A 5 -31.80 -27.13 17.06
CA MET A 5 -31.59 -26.27 15.88
C MET A 5 -32.04 -24.84 16.13
N ILE A 6 -33.20 -24.66 16.77
CA ILE A 6 -33.72 -23.35 17.15
C ILE A 6 -32.80 -22.67 18.17
N SER A 7 -32.30 -23.43 19.16
CA SER A 7 -31.32 -22.90 20.13
C SER A 7 -30.04 -22.43 19.44
N ARG A 8 -29.51 -23.20 18.49
CA ARG A 8 -28.32 -22.81 17.71
C ARG A 8 -28.58 -21.55 16.87
N ALA A 9 -29.73 -21.47 16.20
CA ALA A 9 -30.12 -20.28 15.45
C ALA A 9 -30.23 -19.03 16.35
N LYS A 10 -30.73 -19.18 17.58
CA LYS A 10 -30.80 -18.10 18.57
C LYS A 10 -29.42 -17.66 19.04
N THR A 11 -28.53 -18.61 19.36
CA THR A 11 -27.14 -18.31 19.73
C THR A 11 -26.43 -17.59 18.58
N PHE A 12 -26.59 -18.09 17.36
CA PHE A 12 -26.01 -17.49 16.16
C PHE A 12 -26.51 -16.05 15.95
N TYR A 13 -27.81 -15.81 16.08
CA TYR A 13 -28.39 -14.47 16.02
C TYR A 13 -27.77 -13.50 17.04
N ASN A 14 -27.62 -13.94 18.29
CA ASN A 14 -27.05 -13.10 19.34
C ASN A 14 -25.60 -12.69 19.01
N ILE A 15 -24.81 -13.60 18.43
CA ILE A 15 -23.42 -13.33 18.05
C ILE A 15 -23.35 -12.35 16.85
N LEU A 16 -24.19 -12.54 15.83
CA LEU A 16 -24.26 -11.60 14.71
C LEU A 16 -24.75 -10.23 15.18
N ARG A 17 -25.65 -10.19 16.17
CA ARG A 17 -26.18 -8.95 16.72
C ARG A 17 -25.14 -8.17 17.51
N SER A 18 -24.35 -8.85 18.34
CA SER A 18 -23.26 -8.19 19.08
C SER A 18 -22.25 -7.55 18.12
N LEU A 19 -21.85 -8.27 17.06
CA LEU A 19 -20.96 -7.74 16.02
C LEU A 19 -21.56 -6.53 15.28
N GLN A 20 -22.86 -6.51 15.07
CA GLN A 20 -23.54 -5.38 14.42
C GLN A 20 -23.53 -4.13 15.30
N ASP A 21 -23.74 -4.30 16.60
CA ASP A 21 -23.87 -3.21 17.57
C ASP A 21 -22.52 -2.61 18.00
N GLU A 22 -21.39 -3.26 17.70
CA GLU A 22 -20.03 -2.73 17.93
C GLU A 22 -19.65 -1.58 16.97
N GLU A 23 -18.98 -0.56 17.51
CA GLU A 23 -18.55 0.65 16.79
C GLU A 23 -17.50 0.37 15.69
N GLU A 24 -17.54 1.17 14.62
CA GLU A 24 -16.57 1.09 13.51
C GLU A 24 -15.15 1.40 14.03
N GLY A 25 -14.30 0.38 14.21
CA GLY A 25 -12.89 0.54 14.62
C GLY A 25 -12.34 -0.55 15.53
N SER A 26 -13.19 -1.31 16.20
CA SER A 26 -12.81 -2.62 16.76
C SER A 26 -12.69 -3.60 15.60
N ASN A 27 -11.61 -4.37 15.49
CA ASN A 27 -11.49 -5.51 14.57
C ASN A 27 -12.06 -6.75 15.29
N PRO A 28 -13.38 -7.01 15.29
CA PRO A 28 -13.94 -7.95 16.21
C PRO A 28 -14.09 -9.28 15.50
N CYS A 29 -13.09 -10.13 15.68
CA CYS A 29 -13.19 -11.53 15.30
C CYS A 29 -13.90 -12.26 16.45
N ASN A 30 -15.20 -12.52 16.30
CA ASN A 30 -15.89 -13.45 17.20
C ASN A 30 -15.76 -14.86 16.61
N ILE A 31 -14.98 -15.70 17.31
CA ILE A 31 -14.81 -17.11 16.98
C ILE A 31 -16.09 -17.84 17.40
N LEU A 32 -16.88 -18.28 16.41
CA LEU A 32 -18.18 -18.93 16.66
C LEU A 32 -18.00 -20.40 17.09
N GLU A 33 -17.00 -21.06 16.49
CA GLU A 33 -16.55 -22.45 16.68
C GLU A 33 -15.03 -22.47 16.36
N GLU A 34 -14.24 -23.40 16.92
CA GLU A 34 -12.76 -23.42 16.97
C GLU A 34 -12.01 -23.18 15.64
N ASP A 35 -12.68 -23.21 14.49
CA ASP A 35 -12.11 -23.00 13.15
C ASP A 35 -12.82 -21.89 12.33
N MET A 36 -13.61 -21.01 12.94
CA MET A 36 -14.48 -20.08 12.19
C MET A 36 -14.48 -18.66 12.74
N GLN A 37 -14.31 -17.68 11.85
CA GLN A 37 -14.41 -16.26 12.18
C GLN A 37 -15.54 -15.55 11.45
N ILE A 38 -16.08 -14.51 12.09
CA ILE A 38 -17.06 -13.60 11.51
C ILE A 38 -16.54 -12.18 11.63
N LEU A 39 -16.48 -11.49 10.51
CA LEU A 39 -15.95 -10.14 10.38
C LEU A 39 -17.06 -9.19 9.91
N LYS A 40 -17.08 -7.98 10.45
CA LYS A 40 -17.90 -6.88 9.94
C LYS A 40 -17.04 -6.04 9.00
N MET A 41 -17.44 -5.95 7.74
CA MET A 41 -16.69 -5.23 6.70
C MET A 41 -17.62 -4.32 5.89
N LYS A 42 -17.07 -3.29 5.26
CA LYS A 42 -17.82 -2.50 4.27
C LYS A 42 -17.88 -3.30 2.96
N GLY A 43 -19.06 -3.35 2.34
CA GLY A 43 -19.29 -4.17 1.13
C GLY A 43 -18.44 -3.76 -0.08
N ASP A 44 -17.87 -2.55 -0.08
CA ASP A 44 -16.97 -2.03 -1.10
C ASP A 44 -15.59 -2.72 -1.13
N GLN A 45 -15.15 -3.27 0.00
CA GLN A 45 -13.86 -3.97 0.14
C GLN A 45 -13.82 -5.32 -0.59
N LEU A 46 -14.98 -5.91 -0.90
CA LEU A 46 -15.08 -7.19 -1.62
C LEU A 46 -15.74 -6.99 -2.98
N SER A 47 -14.97 -7.11 -4.05
CA SER A 47 -15.40 -6.87 -5.44
C SER A 47 -16.72 -7.55 -5.82
N VAL A 48 -16.88 -8.81 -5.43
CA VAL A 48 -18.08 -9.62 -5.72
C VAL A 48 -19.30 -9.11 -4.95
N ILE A 49 -19.10 -8.61 -3.73
CA ILE A 49 -20.17 -8.16 -2.83
C ILE A 49 -20.53 -6.69 -3.09
N ASN A 50 -19.56 -5.86 -3.50
CA ASN A 50 -19.75 -4.45 -3.87
C ASN A 50 -20.84 -4.29 -4.95
N MET A 51 -20.94 -5.26 -5.88
CA MET A 51 -21.98 -5.25 -6.91
C MET A 51 -23.41 -5.29 -6.33
N TYR A 52 -23.60 -5.85 -5.14
CA TYR A 52 -24.91 -6.09 -4.54
C TYR A 52 -25.19 -5.23 -3.30
N CYS A 53 -24.19 -5.04 -2.43
CA CYS A 53 -24.36 -4.35 -1.15
C CYS A 53 -23.78 -2.93 -1.13
N ALA A 54 -23.08 -2.49 -2.18
CA ALA A 54 -22.41 -1.19 -2.22
C ALA A 54 -21.62 -0.90 -0.92
N ASN A 55 -21.69 0.32 -0.39
CA ASN A 55 -21.00 0.71 0.86
C ASN A 55 -21.73 0.27 2.14
N GLN A 56 -22.77 -0.59 2.05
CA GLN A 56 -23.45 -1.08 3.25
C GLN A 56 -22.55 -2.06 4.01
N PRO A 57 -22.57 -2.03 5.36
CA PRO A 57 -21.84 -2.99 6.15
C PRO A 57 -22.44 -4.39 5.98
N VAL A 58 -21.56 -5.38 5.83
CA VAL A 58 -21.89 -6.80 5.68
C VAL A 58 -21.12 -7.63 6.69
N LEU A 59 -21.66 -8.80 7.03
CA LEU A 59 -20.98 -9.79 7.86
C LEU A 59 -20.39 -10.86 6.96
N ILE A 60 -19.09 -11.08 7.06
CA ILE A 60 -18.33 -12.08 6.30
C ILE A 60 -17.99 -13.23 7.24
N CYS A 61 -18.30 -14.45 6.82
CA CYS A 61 -17.95 -15.65 7.53
C CYS A 61 -16.95 -16.48 6.73
N GLU A 62 -15.86 -16.84 7.38
CA GLU A 62 -14.72 -17.53 6.79
C GLU A 62 -14.03 -18.39 7.84
N LYS A 63 -13.10 -19.23 7.41
CA LYS A 63 -12.36 -20.11 8.32
C LYS A 63 -11.33 -19.28 9.10
N ALA A 64 -11.24 -19.50 10.40
CA ALA A 64 -10.30 -18.79 11.26
C ALA A 64 -8.86 -19.18 10.88
N ILE A 65 -7.98 -18.19 10.80
CA ILE A 65 -6.56 -18.40 10.65
C ILE A 65 -5.98 -18.51 12.06
N PRO A 66 -5.29 -19.60 12.42
CA PRO A 66 -4.62 -19.68 13.71
C PRO A 66 -3.65 -18.52 13.81
N LYS A 67 -3.82 -17.64 14.80
CA LYS A 67 -2.75 -16.73 15.18
C LYS A 67 -1.64 -17.62 15.72
N THR A 68 -0.51 -17.74 15.03
CA THR A 68 0.71 -18.25 15.64
C THR A 68 1.00 -17.34 16.82
N THR A 69 0.72 -17.85 18.02
CA THR A 69 1.02 -17.16 19.27
C THR A 69 2.51 -16.92 19.31
N GLU A 70 2.90 -15.65 19.42
CA GLU A 70 4.22 -15.23 19.83
C GLU A 70 4.63 -16.07 21.04
N VAL A 71 5.84 -16.63 21.00
CA VAL A 71 6.42 -17.37 22.13
C VAL A 71 6.58 -16.36 23.26
N GLU A 72 5.62 -16.35 24.18
CA GLU A 72 5.74 -15.62 25.44
C GLU A 72 7.01 -16.07 26.17
N ASP A 73 7.81 -15.06 26.54
CA ASP A 73 8.96 -15.09 27.43
C ASP A 73 8.91 -16.19 28.50
N GLN A 74 9.62 -17.30 28.27
CA GLN A 74 10.14 -18.10 29.37
C GLN A 74 11.43 -17.46 29.88
N LYS A 75 11.22 -16.56 30.84
CA LYS A 75 12.22 -16.08 31.79
C LYS A 75 12.78 -17.28 32.56
N SER A 76 13.87 -17.88 32.09
CA SER A 76 14.65 -18.85 32.85
C SER A 76 15.84 -18.14 33.49
N GLU A 77 15.77 -17.97 34.81
CA GLU A 77 16.87 -17.44 35.61
C GLU A 77 18.02 -18.47 35.71
N THR A 78 19.22 -18.00 35.32
CA THR A 78 20.55 -18.29 35.89
C THR A 78 21.16 -19.70 35.87
N SER A 79 22.42 -19.70 35.38
CA SER A 79 23.63 -20.27 36.00
C SER A 79 24.28 -21.50 35.32
N THR A 80 25.45 -21.23 34.69
CA THR A 80 26.70 -22.04 34.61
C THR A 80 26.61 -23.50 34.10
N CYS A 81 27.40 -24.01 33.14
CA CYS A 81 28.85 -23.90 32.92
C CYS A 81 29.30 -24.75 31.68
N SER A 82 30.44 -24.36 31.07
CA SER A 82 31.50 -25.19 30.44
C SER A 82 31.41 -25.76 28.99
N ASP A 83 32.29 -25.18 28.16
CA ASP A 83 33.34 -25.72 27.25
C ASP A 83 33.09 -26.61 26.01
N GLU A 84 33.66 -26.07 24.92
CA GLU A 84 34.40 -26.62 23.76
C GLU A 84 33.75 -27.58 22.73
N GLY A 85 33.89 -27.20 21.44
CA GLY A 85 34.00 -28.14 20.31
C GLY A 85 33.36 -27.72 18.96
N ASP A 86 34.22 -27.28 18.02
CA ASP A 86 34.19 -27.36 16.54
C ASP A 86 32.90 -27.27 15.68
N ASP A 87 32.95 -26.29 14.76
CA ASP A 87 32.82 -26.38 13.29
C ASP A 87 31.67 -27.18 12.63
N ASN A 88 30.72 -26.47 12.00
CA ASN A 88 30.51 -26.47 10.55
C ASN A 88 29.25 -25.67 10.17
N GLY A 89 29.40 -24.81 9.16
CA GLY A 89 28.39 -23.83 8.76
C GLY A 89 27.16 -24.41 8.03
N VAL A 90 26.04 -23.70 8.19
CA VAL A 90 25.03 -23.49 7.15
C VAL A 90 24.43 -22.10 7.39
N GLU A 91 24.68 -21.19 6.47
CA GLU A 91 23.97 -19.90 6.35
C GLU A 91 22.48 -20.18 6.11
N VAL A 92 21.63 -19.69 7.01
CA VAL A 92 20.18 -19.59 6.76
C VAL A 92 19.85 -18.12 6.68
N ASN A 93 19.53 -17.69 5.45
CA ASN A 93 19.02 -16.37 5.11
C ASN A 93 17.97 -15.90 6.12
N GLY A 94 18.22 -14.75 6.75
CA GLY A 94 17.21 -14.00 7.48
C GLY A 94 16.20 -13.44 6.48
N GLU A 95 15.09 -14.15 6.29
CA GLU A 95 13.91 -13.61 5.63
C GLU A 95 13.33 -12.52 6.54
N ILE A 96 13.37 -11.28 6.05
CA ILE A 96 12.61 -10.15 6.56
C ILE A 96 11.14 -10.61 6.62
N GLU A 97 10.59 -10.68 7.84
CA GLU A 97 9.18 -10.97 8.09
C GLU A 97 8.31 -9.87 7.49
N HIS A 98 8.07 -9.94 6.19
CA HIS A 98 6.90 -9.35 5.60
C HIS A 98 5.70 -10.03 6.24
N GLN A 99 4.85 -9.26 6.93
CA GLN A 99 3.51 -9.68 7.28
C GLN A 99 2.77 -10.05 5.98
N THR A 100 2.93 -11.30 5.54
CA THR A 100 2.10 -11.91 4.52
C THR A 100 0.71 -11.97 5.15
N VAL A 101 -0.16 -11.07 4.73
CA VAL A 101 -1.59 -11.14 5.01
C VAL A 101 -2.05 -12.50 4.48
N LEU A 102 -2.18 -13.47 5.38
CA LEU A 102 -2.59 -14.82 5.01
C LEU A 102 -3.98 -14.73 4.36
N ASP A 103 -4.09 -15.29 3.16
CA ASP A 103 -5.33 -15.23 2.39
C ASP A 103 -6.48 -15.87 3.18
N PRO A 104 -7.65 -15.23 3.22
CA PRO A 104 -8.73 -15.68 4.08
C PRO A 104 -9.31 -17.01 3.57
N GLN A 105 -9.32 -18.02 4.45
CA GLN A 105 -9.62 -19.41 4.08
C GLN A 105 -11.14 -19.66 3.92
N PRO A 106 -11.56 -20.42 2.88
CA PRO A 106 -12.96 -20.74 2.66
C PRO A 106 -13.49 -21.83 3.61
N LEU A 107 -14.81 -21.88 3.75
CA LEU A 107 -15.53 -22.96 4.42
C LEU A 107 -16.13 -23.93 3.41
N THR A 108 -16.47 -25.15 3.86
CA THR A 108 -17.19 -26.09 3.00
C THR A 108 -18.57 -25.55 2.64
N VAL A 109 -19.01 -25.81 1.39
CA VAL A 109 -20.36 -25.41 0.93
C VAL A 109 -21.46 -25.91 1.87
N MET A 110 -21.30 -27.12 2.43
CA MET A 110 -22.25 -27.67 3.40
C MET A 110 -22.31 -26.85 4.69
N LYS A 111 -21.16 -26.43 5.22
CA LYS A 111 -21.08 -25.58 6.42
C LYS A 111 -21.70 -24.22 6.15
N ALA A 112 -21.41 -23.61 5.00
CA ALA A 112 -22.01 -22.35 4.58
C ALA A 112 -23.55 -22.43 4.51
N ARG A 113 -24.11 -23.49 3.92
CA ARG A 113 -25.57 -23.72 3.89
C ARG A 113 -26.16 -23.88 5.30
N GLN A 114 -25.45 -24.55 6.21
CA GLN A 114 -25.88 -24.69 7.60
C GLN A 114 -25.99 -23.32 8.30
N LEU A 115 -25.00 -22.45 8.13
CA LEU A 115 -24.98 -21.10 8.72
C LEU A 115 -26.10 -20.22 8.16
N LEU A 116 -26.29 -20.23 6.83
CA LEU A 116 -27.40 -19.49 6.22
C LEU A 116 -28.77 -20.03 6.66
N SER A 117 -28.88 -21.33 6.96
CA SER A 117 -30.10 -21.90 7.53
C SER A 117 -30.35 -21.37 8.95
N TRP A 118 -29.31 -21.26 9.78
CA TRP A 118 -29.42 -20.65 11.12
C TRP A 118 -29.78 -19.17 11.05
N TYR A 119 -29.15 -18.41 10.15
CA TYR A 119 -29.51 -17.02 9.86
C TYR A 119 -30.97 -16.90 9.44
N THR A 120 -31.42 -17.76 8.52
CA THR A 120 -32.79 -17.73 8.00
C THR A 120 -33.82 -18.06 9.08
N LEU A 121 -33.54 -19.07 9.90
CA LEU A 121 -34.41 -19.47 11.00
C LEU A 121 -34.48 -18.40 12.09
N SER A 122 -33.39 -17.69 12.37
CA SER A 122 -33.37 -16.67 13.41
C SER A 122 -34.09 -15.38 13.02
N GLN A 123 -34.21 -15.12 11.73
CA GLN A 123 -34.93 -13.96 11.18
C GLN A 123 -36.40 -14.27 10.85
N ASN A 124 -36.85 -15.51 11.01
CA ASN A 124 -38.21 -15.92 10.65
C ASN A 124 -39.21 -15.59 11.78
N PRO A 125 -40.18 -14.68 11.56
CA PRO A 125 -41.13 -14.28 12.60
C PRO A 125 -42.07 -15.41 13.04
N ASN A 126 -42.20 -16.48 12.24
CA ASN A 126 -43.00 -17.66 12.60
C ASN A 126 -42.28 -18.59 13.59
N VAL A 127 -40.98 -18.37 13.85
CA VAL A 127 -40.19 -19.16 14.80
C VAL A 127 -40.19 -18.47 16.15
N SER A 128 -41.22 -18.75 16.95
CA SER A 128 -41.55 -18.05 18.21
C SER A 128 -40.47 -18.02 19.31
N ALA A 129 -39.44 -18.86 19.21
CA ALA A 129 -38.37 -18.97 20.22
C ALA A 129 -37.21 -17.98 20.01
N VAL A 130 -37.07 -17.46 18.79
CA VAL A 130 -36.17 -16.36 18.45
C VAL A 130 -37.10 -15.14 18.37
N GLY A 131 -37.03 -14.23 19.35
CA GLY A 131 -37.98 -13.12 19.43
C GLY A 131 -37.99 -12.28 18.16
N ASN A 132 -38.96 -11.35 18.04
CA ASN A 132 -39.02 -10.36 16.96
C ASN A 132 -37.86 -9.35 17.09
N GLY A 133 -36.64 -9.84 16.86
CA GLY A 133 -35.42 -9.05 16.90
C GLY A 133 -35.32 -8.12 15.70
N PRO A 134 -34.54 -7.04 15.81
CA PRO A 134 -34.22 -6.19 14.66
C PRO A 134 -33.55 -7.00 13.54
N ALA A 135 -33.71 -6.50 12.32
CA ALA A 135 -33.06 -7.07 11.15
C ALA A 135 -31.53 -7.07 11.31
N LEU A 136 -30.91 -8.20 11.01
CA LEU A 136 -29.45 -8.32 10.94
C LEU A 136 -28.91 -7.78 9.62
N LEU A 137 -27.64 -7.37 9.64
CA LEU A 137 -26.87 -7.09 8.41
C LEU A 137 -26.85 -8.31 7.47
N PRO A 138 -26.65 -8.09 6.15
CA PRO A 138 -26.46 -9.19 5.21
C PRO A 138 -25.27 -10.07 5.61
N LEU A 139 -25.47 -11.38 5.57
CA LEU A 139 -24.45 -12.37 5.89
C LEU A 139 -23.94 -13.03 4.61
N TRP A 140 -22.64 -13.06 4.42
CA TRP A 140 -21.96 -13.74 3.30
C TRP A 140 -20.94 -14.73 3.83
N VAL A 141 -20.90 -15.92 3.22
CA VAL A 141 -19.98 -16.99 3.61
C VAL A 141 -19.08 -17.35 2.43
N ARG A 142 -17.76 -17.30 2.63
CA ARG A 142 -16.79 -17.73 1.62
C ARG A 142 -16.77 -19.26 1.54
N CYS A 143 -16.91 -19.80 0.34
CA CYS A 143 -17.04 -21.23 0.08
C CYS A 143 -15.84 -21.79 -0.69
N ASP A 144 -15.56 -23.08 -0.51
CA ASP A 144 -14.38 -23.79 -1.01
C ASP A 144 -14.49 -24.32 -2.45
N MET A 145 -15.60 -24.05 -3.14
CA MET A 145 -15.88 -24.54 -4.50
C MET A 145 -15.89 -26.08 -4.63
N SER A 146 -16.05 -26.81 -3.52
CA SER A 146 -16.02 -28.29 -3.53
C SER A 146 -17.25 -28.93 -4.18
N ASP A 147 -18.32 -28.16 -4.41
CA ASP A 147 -19.52 -28.64 -5.08
C ASP A 147 -19.37 -28.62 -6.62
N PRO A 148 -20.14 -29.45 -7.36
CA PRO A 148 -20.03 -29.55 -8.82
C PRO A 148 -20.23 -28.23 -9.57
N ASP A 149 -20.98 -27.29 -8.97
CA ASP A 149 -21.28 -25.98 -9.54
C ASP A 149 -20.17 -24.94 -9.28
N GLY A 150 -19.18 -25.23 -8.43
CA GLY A 150 -18.07 -24.33 -8.10
C GLY A 150 -18.52 -23.10 -7.30
N THR A 151 -19.31 -23.29 -6.25
CA THR A 151 -19.85 -22.22 -5.40
C THR A 151 -18.72 -21.56 -4.61
N THR A 152 -18.53 -20.26 -4.83
CA THR A 152 -17.52 -19.41 -4.15
C THR A 152 -18.10 -18.60 -3.01
N TRP A 153 -19.38 -18.20 -3.11
CA TRP A 153 -20.05 -17.44 -2.07
C TRP A 153 -21.52 -17.85 -1.92
N LEU A 154 -21.96 -17.86 -0.67
CA LEU A 154 -23.38 -17.95 -0.33
C LEU A 154 -23.75 -16.76 0.55
N GLY A 155 -24.85 -16.08 0.22
CA GLY A 155 -25.29 -14.86 0.92
C GLY A 155 -26.74 -14.93 1.37
N ALA A 156 -27.09 -14.21 2.43
CA ALA A 156 -28.45 -14.00 2.89
C ALA A 156 -28.68 -12.53 3.32
N GLU A 157 -29.79 -11.95 2.87
CA GLU A 157 -30.18 -10.57 3.17
C GLU A 157 -31.64 -10.52 3.61
N THR A 158 -31.93 -9.83 4.71
CA THR A 158 -33.30 -9.64 5.20
C THR A 158 -34.05 -8.59 4.37
N ILE A 159 -35.32 -8.87 4.07
CA ILE A 159 -36.24 -7.93 3.43
C ILE A 159 -37.17 -7.38 4.50
N CYS A 160 -37.11 -6.08 4.75
CA CYS A 160 -37.92 -5.42 5.77
C CYS A 160 -39.07 -4.62 5.16
N ILE A 161 -40.28 -4.81 5.69
CA ILE A 161 -41.45 -3.96 5.42
C ILE A 161 -41.83 -3.30 6.74
N SER A 162 -41.84 -1.97 6.79
CA SER A 162 -42.20 -1.20 7.98
C SER A 162 -41.41 -1.64 9.23
N ASN A 163 -40.09 -1.80 9.08
CA ASN A 163 -39.14 -2.22 10.12
C ASN A 163 -39.36 -3.64 10.70
N LYS A 164 -40.17 -4.47 10.02
CA LYS A 164 -40.33 -5.89 10.34
C LYS A 164 -39.77 -6.74 9.21
N VAL A 165 -39.08 -7.81 9.57
CA VAL A 165 -38.58 -8.78 8.59
C VAL A 165 -39.77 -9.51 7.96
N SER A 166 -39.88 -9.39 6.64
CA SER A 166 -40.95 -9.95 5.81
C SER A 166 -40.50 -11.15 4.99
N GLY A 167 -39.19 -11.27 4.75
CA GLY A 167 -38.61 -12.33 3.95
C GLY A 167 -37.08 -12.24 3.93
N ILE A 168 -36.45 -13.17 3.22
CA ILE A 168 -35.00 -13.23 3.07
C ILE A 168 -34.68 -13.51 1.60
N LYS A 169 -33.72 -12.77 1.05
CA LYS A 169 -33.09 -13.08 -0.24
C LYS A 169 -31.88 -13.97 0.02
N LEU A 170 -31.79 -15.05 -0.76
CA LEU A 170 -30.63 -15.94 -0.73
C LEU A 170 -29.84 -15.78 -2.03
N TYR A 171 -28.53 -15.60 -1.90
CA TYR A 171 -27.59 -15.41 -2.99
C TYR A 171 -26.68 -16.64 -3.12
N SER A 172 -26.36 -17.00 -4.36
CA SER A 172 -25.37 -18.03 -4.68
C SER A 172 -24.51 -17.51 -5.82
N VAL A 173 -23.20 -17.53 -5.60
CA VAL A 173 -22.19 -17.11 -6.58
C VAL A 173 -21.33 -18.31 -6.92
N THR A 174 -21.28 -18.64 -8.20
CA THR A 174 -20.46 -19.72 -8.74
C THR A 174 -19.36 -19.16 -9.63
N CYS A 175 -18.20 -19.81 -9.64
CA CYS A 175 -17.06 -19.41 -10.45
C CYS A 175 -16.53 -20.61 -11.24
N LYS A 176 -16.42 -20.46 -12.57
CA LYS A 176 -15.84 -21.47 -13.46
C LYS A 176 -14.39 -21.15 -13.87
N GLY A 177 -13.75 -20.20 -13.18
CA GLY A 177 -12.42 -19.70 -13.50
C GLY A 177 -12.41 -18.65 -14.61
N SER A 178 -11.21 -18.20 -14.96
CA SER A 178 -11.00 -17.23 -16.04
C SER A 178 -11.16 -17.90 -17.39
N THR A 179 -11.93 -17.27 -18.29
CA THR A 179 -12.01 -17.69 -19.70
C THR A 179 -11.79 -16.51 -20.63
N VAL A 180 -10.99 -16.74 -21.66
CA VAL A 180 -10.75 -15.78 -22.75
C VAL A 180 -11.72 -16.04 -23.92
N ASP A 181 -12.37 -17.20 -23.95
CA ASP A 181 -13.33 -17.54 -25.00
C ASP A 181 -14.67 -16.84 -24.77
N LYS A 182 -14.93 -15.82 -25.59
CA LYS A 182 -16.17 -15.05 -25.58
C LYS A 182 -17.42 -15.90 -25.81
N ARG A 183 -17.29 -17.08 -26.42
CA ARG A 183 -18.40 -18.00 -26.71
C ARG A 183 -18.93 -18.70 -25.46
N LEU A 184 -18.16 -18.72 -24.37
CA LEU A 184 -18.60 -19.29 -23.09
C LEU A 184 -19.44 -18.31 -22.26
N PHE A 185 -19.50 -17.03 -22.64
CA PHE A 185 -20.39 -16.08 -21.99
C PHE A 185 -21.84 -16.33 -22.42
N LEU A 186 -22.75 -16.36 -21.44
CA LEU A 186 -24.18 -16.30 -21.67
C LEU A 186 -24.50 -15.02 -22.44
N SER A 187 -25.42 -15.05 -23.40
CA SER A 187 -25.87 -13.82 -24.05
C SER A 187 -26.69 -12.97 -23.07
N LEU A 188 -26.79 -11.66 -23.35
CA LEU A 188 -27.58 -10.77 -22.50
C LEU A 188 -29.04 -11.21 -22.44
N ASP A 189 -29.56 -11.75 -23.55
CA ASP A 189 -30.93 -12.23 -23.62
C ASP A 189 -31.13 -13.53 -22.85
N ASP A 190 -30.14 -14.43 -22.82
CA ASP A 190 -30.18 -15.63 -21.96
C ASP A 190 -30.27 -15.23 -20.48
N ILE A 191 -29.50 -14.23 -20.06
CA ILE A 191 -29.53 -13.71 -18.68
C ILE A 191 -30.91 -13.10 -18.37
N LYS A 192 -31.46 -12.30 -19.28
CA LYS A 192 -32.83 -11.74 -19.12
C LYS A 192 -33.88 -12.84 -19.03
N GLN A 193 -33.80 -13.86 -19.88
CA GLN A 193 -34.74 -14.98 -19.89
C GLN A 193 -34.67 -15.79 -18.61
N GLU A 194 -33.46 -16.12 -18.14
CA GLU A 194 -33.28 -16.90 -16.92
C GLU A 194 -33.79 -16.16 -15.69
N HIS A 195 -33.54 -14.84 -15.59
CA HIS A 195 -34.11 -14.03 -14.52
C HIS A 195 -35.64 -13.94 -14.60
N LYS A 196 -36.20 -13.77 -15.81
CA LYS A 196 -37.66 -13.78 -16.01
C LYS A 196 -38.30 -15.10 -15.60
N ARG A 197 -37.67 -16.22 -15.97
CA ARG A 197 -38.12 -17.58 -15.63
C ARG A 197 -38.09 -17.83 -14.13
N ARG A 198 -37.08 -17.32 -13.42
CA ARG A 198 -36.95 -17.51 -11.96
C ARG A 198 -37.87 -16.60 -11.14
N HIS A 199 -37.97 -15.32 -11.50
CA HIS A 199 -38.57 -14.32 -10.64
C HIS A 199 -39.86 -13.69 -11.17
N HIS A 200 -40.25 -13.97 -12.42
CA HIS A 200 -41.47 -13.45 -13.05
C HIS A 200 -41.67 -11.92 -12.88
N PRO A 201 -40.64 -11.08 -13.11
CA PRO A 201 -40.75 -9.65 -12.87
C PRO A 201 -41.60 -8.95 -13.94
N SER A 202 -42.30 -7.88 -13.56
CA SER A 202 -43.07 -7.03 -14.48
C SER A 202 -42.19 -6.06 -15.29
N SER A 203 -41.02 -5.70 -14.77
CA SER A 203 -40.03 -4.84 -15.42
C SER A 203 -38.61 -5.27 -15.03
N MET A 204 -37.64 -4.95 -15.87
CA MET A 204 -36.24 -5.32 -15.66
C MET A 204 -35.34 -4.15 -16.02
N ASN A 205 -34.36 -3.87 -15.16
CA ASN A 205 -33.32 -2.89 -15.40
C ASN A 205 -31.97 -3.59 -15.47
N LEU A 206 -31.12 -3.12 -16.38
CA LEU A 206 -29.76 -3.63 -16.55
C LEU A 206 -28.75 -2.57 -16.09
N LYS A 207 -27.73 -3.03 -15.38
CA LYS A 207 -26.62 -2.20 -14.90
C LYS A 207 -25.31 -2.83 -15.34
N GLY A 208 -24.44 -2.02 -15.95
CA GLY A 208 -23.08 -2.39 -16.32
C GLY A 208 -22.10 -1.97 -15.23
N SER A 209 -21.05 -2.77 -15.04
CA SER A 209 -19.92 -2.43 -14.18
C SER A 209 -18.63 -2.94 -14.83
N ALA A 210 -17.61 -2.10 -14.87
CA ALA A 210 -16.27 -2.46 -15.35
C ALA A 210 -15.22 -1.94 -14.36
N ARG A 211 -14.13 -2.69 -14.22
CA ARG A 211 -12.96 -2.28 -13.43
C ARG A 211 -11.73 -2.29 -14.31
N PHE A 212 -11.01 -1.19 -14.32
CA PHE A 212 -9.73 -1.05 -15.01
C PHE A 212 -8.61 -0.97 -13.98
N ILE A 213 -7.57 -1.77 -14.15
CA ILE A 213 -6.35 -1.69 -13.34
C ILE A 213 -5.43 -0.70 -14.06
N LEU A 214 -5.27 0.50 -13.48
CA LEU A 214 -4.41 1.55 -14.04
C LEU A 214 -2.97 1.43 -13.52
N PHE A 215 -2.82 0.98 -12.27
CA PHE A 215 -1.56 0.72 -11.62
C PHE A 215 -1.72 -0.44 -10.61
N GLY A 216 -0.72 -1.30 -10.50
CA GLY A 216 -0.73 -2.46 -9.60
C GLY A 216 0.25 -3.52 -10.05
N SER A 217 -0.01 -4.78 -9.66
CA SER A 217 0.81 -5.92 -10.04
C SER A 217 0.82 -6.12 -11.56
N THR A 218 1.99 -6.39 -12.13
CA THR A 218 2.14 -6.66 -13.56
C THR A 218 2.91 -7.94 -13.79
N VAL A 219 2.48 -8.73 -14.78
CA VAL A 219 3.25 -9.87 -15.26
C VAL A 219 4.25 -9.36 -16.29
N VAL A 220 5.54 -9.46 -15.98
CA VAL A 220 6.64 -9.19 -16.90
C VAL A 220 7.39 -10.51 -17.08
N GLU A 221 7.52 -10.99 -18.33
CA GLU A 221 8.30 -12.19 -18.65
C GLU A 221 7.94 -13.44 -17.81
N ASN A 222 6.63 -13.68 -17.60
CA ASN A 222 6.07 -14.76 -16.77
C ASN A 222 6.35 -14.66 -15.25
N SER A 223 6.98 -13.59 -14.79
CA SER A 223 7.14 -13.28 -13.38
C SER A 223 6.10 -12.24 -12.96
N LEU A 224 5.36 -12.53 -11.89
CA LEU A 224 4.37 -11.61 -11.35
C LEU A 224 5.09 -10.64 -10.40
N ILE A 225 5.25 -9.38 -10.82
CA ILE A 225 5.75 -8.33 -9.93
C ILE A 225 4.57 -7.85 -9.11
N GLU A 226 4.49 -8.29 -7.86
CA GLU A 226 3.45 -7.87 -6.93
C GLU A 226 3.63 -6.40 -6.55
N SER A 227 2.55 -5.62 -6.63
CA SER A 227 2.48 -4.27 -6.09
C SER A 227 1.48 -4.29 -4.96
N GLN A 228 1.89 -3.81 -3.78
CA GLN A 228 0.95 -3.68 -2.67
C GLN A 228 0.08 -2.43 -2.83
N SER A 229 0.57 -1.44 -3.58
CA SER A 229 -0.16 -0.27 -4.07
C SER A 229 -0.95 -0.61 -5.33
N SER A 230 -2.11 -0.01 -5.49
CA SER A 230 -2.91 -0.16 -6.71
C SER A 230 -3.75 1.08 -6.98
N VAL A 231 -3.93 1.39 -8.26
CA VAL A 231 -4.90 2.37 -8.73
C VAL A 231 -5.85 1.65 -9.66
N THR A 232 -7.11 1.59 -9.28
CA THR A 232 -8.16 0.97 -10.10
C THR A 232 -9.29 1.96 -10.35
N ALA A 233 -9.86 1.93 -11.54
CA ALA A 233 -11.02 2.73 -11.90
C ALA A 233 -12.25 1.83 -12.04
N ASP A 234 -13.24 2.03 -11.18
CA ASP A 234 -14.52 1.36 -11.22
C ASP A 234 -15.54 2.24 -11.93
N LEU A 235 -16.08 1.76 -13.06
CA LEU A 235 -17.09 2.45 -13.84
C LEU A 235 -18.42 1.69 -13.74
N LYS A 236 -19.50 2.40 -13.42
CA LYS A 236 -20.85 1.85 -13.29
C LYS A 236 -21.83 2.67 -14.15
N TRP A 237 -22.67 2.00 -14.93
CA TRP A 237 -23.68 2.66 -15.77
C TRP A 237 -24.99 1.87 -15.82
N ASN A 238 -26.05 2.53 -16.26
CA ASN A 238 -27.38 1.93 -16.43
C ASN A 238 -27.67 1.71 -17.91
N HIS A 239 -28.67 0.88 -18.21
CA HIS A 239 -29.18 0.61 -19.57
C HIS A 239 -28.15 -0.05 -20.50
N MET A 240 -27.48 -1.09 -20.00
CA MET A 240 -26.56 -1.89 -20.79
C MET A 240 -27.26 -2.58 -21.98
N GLU A 241 -26.67 -2.46 -23.17
CA GLU A 241 -27.22 -3.02 -24.41
C GLU A 241 -26.51 -4.30 -24.85
N THR A 242 -25.20 -4.38 -24.61
CA THR A 242 -24.36 -5.50 -25.06
C THR A 242 -23.40 -5.98 -23.96
N ILE A 243 -23.04 -7.26 -24.00
CA ILE A 243 -22.02 -7.82 -23.10
C ILE A 243 -20.64 -7.31 -23.53
N LEU A 244 -19.83 -6.88 -22.55
CA LEU A 244 -18.54 -6.21 -22.77
C LEU A 244 -18.67 -4.88 -23.53
N GLU A 245 -19.78 -4.17 -23.34
CA GLU A 245 -19.95 -2.80 -23.79
C GLU A 245 -18.86 -1.89 -23.18
N THR A 246 -18.34 -0.97 -23.99
CA THR A 246 -17.42 0.04 -23.49
C THR A 246 -18.20 1.04 -22.63
N PRO A 247 -17.75 1.36 -21.40
CA PRO A 247 -18.48 2.27 -20.52
C PRO A 247 -18.77 3.62 -21.23
N PRO A 248 -20.03 4.09 -21.25
CA PRO A 248 -20.37 5.37 -21.85
C PRO A 248 -19.80 6.54 -21.04
N LEU A 249 -19.70 7.73 -21.65
CA LEU A 249 -19.22 8.94 -20.96
C LEU A 249 -20.13 9.40 -19.80
N SER A 250 -21.39 8.96 -19.80
CA SER A 250 -22.33 9.19 -18.70
C SER A 250 -22.17 8.20 -17.53
N ALA A 251 -21.20 7.28 -17.60
CA ALA A 251 -20.93 6.35 -16.51
C ALA A 251 -20.43 7.07 -15.26
N SER A 252 -20.84 6.57 -14.09
CA SER A 252 -20.25 6.98 -12.83
C SER A 252 -18.91 6.29 -12.66
N ALA A 253 -17.85 7.06 -12.43
CA ALA A 253 -16.49 6.55 -12.24
C ALA A 253 -16.04 6.78 -10.79
N THR A 254 -15.41 5.77 -10.20
CA THR A 254 -14.78 5.84 -8.88
C THR A 254 -13.34 5.38 -9.00
N LEU A 255 -12.39 6.24 -8.64
CA LEU A 255 -10.98 5.92 -8.63
C LEU A 255 -10.59 5.42 -7.24
N ASN A 256 -10.23 4.14 -7.14
CA ASN A 256 -9.75 3.53 -5.90
C ASN A 256 -8.23 3.57 -5.89
N ILE A 257 -7.67 4.25 -4.90
CA ILE A 257 -6.22 4.41 -4.73
C ILE A 257 -5.83 3.73 -3.42
N LYS A 258 -5.06 2.64 -3.52
CA LYS A 258 -4.39 2.00 -2.39
C LYS A 258 -2.91 2.30 -2.51
N VAL A 259 -2.32 2.84 -1.45
CA VAL A 259 -0.89 3.15 -1.38
C VAL A 259 -0.28 2.35 -0.25
N SER A 260 0.83 1.69 -0.53
CA SER A 260 1.70 1.04 0.45
C SER A 260 3.04 1.76 0.48
N CYS A 261 3.52 2.08 1.68
CA CYS A 261 4.87 2.60 1.86
C CYS A 261 5.90 1.56 1.40
N GLY A 262 6.97 1.99 0.74
CA GLY A 262 8.02 1.10 0.27
C GLY A 262 7.69 0.28 -0.97
N ASP A 263 6.56 0.53 -1.63
CA ASP A 263 6.26 -0.14 -2.90
C ASP A 263 7.29 0.25 -3.98
N MET A 264 8.05 -0.74 -4.44
CA MET A 264 9.12 -0.58 -5.44
C MET A 264 8.64 -0.01 -6.77
N ARG A 265 7.37 -0.20 -7.11
CA ARG A 265 6.77 0.33 -8.35
C ARG A 265 6.28 1.76 -8.18
N SER A 266 6.19 2.25 -6.94
CA SER A 266 5.79 3.61 -6.66
C SER A 266 6.80 4.59 -7.25
N PRO A 267 6.36 5.68 -7.90
CA PRO A 267 7.27 6.76 -8.30
C PRO A 267 7.96 7.40 -7.08
N MET A 268 7.44 7.18 -5.86
CA MET A 268 8.02 7.66 -4.60
C MET A 268 9.05 6.72 -3.98
N PHE A 269 9.37 5.58 -4.62
CA PHE A 269 10.23 4.56 -4.00
C PHE A 269 11.63 5.08 -3.64
N GLU A 270 12.24 5.91 -4.48
CA GLU A 270 13.56 6.50 -4.18
C GLU A 270 13.52 7.42 -2.96
N MET A 271 12.43 8.17 -2.78
CA MET A 271 12.23 9.00 -1.59
C MET A 271 11.96 8.15 -0.35
N TYR A 272 11.22 7.04 -0.51
CA TYR A 272 11.05 6.07 0.57
C TYR A 272 12.38 5.51 1.03
N ARG A 273 13.26 5.08 0.11
CA ARG A 273 14.59 4.56 0.48
C ARG A 273 15.47 5.58 1.17
N GLU A 274 15.35 6.85 0.78
CA GLU A 274 16.04 7.95 1.46
C GLU A 274 15.53 8.16 2.89
N LEU A 275 14.21 8.13 3.09
CA LEU A 275 13.59 8.23 4.42
C LEU A 275 13.91 7.01 5.28
N ASP A 276 13.95 5.82 4.69
CA ASP A 276 14.29 4.57 5.37
C ASP A 276 15.74 4.58 5.87
N PHE A 277 16.68 5.03 5.03
CA PHE A 277 18.06 5.27 5.44
C PHE A 277 18.16 6.31 6.56
N LEU A 278 17.42 7.42 6.46
CA LEU A 278 17.39 8.44 7.50
C LEU A 278 16.81 7.89 8.82
N GLN A 279 15.80 7.04 8.74
CA GLN A 279 15.19 6.40 9.89
C GLN A 279 16.17 5.40 10.55
N ALA A 280 16.92 4.63 9.76
CA ALA A 280 17.98 3.75 10.24
C ALA A 280 19.08 4.54 10.97
N LEU A 281 19.54 5.65 10.39
CA LEU A 281 20.50 6.56 11.04
C LEU A 281 19.96 7.13 12.36
N ALA A 282 18.72 7.63 12.36
CA ALA A 282 18.11 8.22 13.55
C ALA A 282 17.93 7.18 14.67
N ASN A 283 17.52 5.95 14.32
CA ASN A 283 17.42 4.85 15.26
C ASN A 283 18.80 4.47 15.80
N GLY A 284 19.77 4.35 14.92
CA GLY A 284 21.13 4.02 15.29
C GLY A 284 21.81 5.02 16.22
N LEU A 285 21.60 6.31 16.00
CA LEU A 285 22.07 7.35 16.92
C LEU A 285 21.37 7.28 18.29
N ARG A 286 20.15 6.76 18.35
CA ARG A 286 19.36 6.63 19.58
C ARG A 286 19.68 5.37 20.36
N THR A 287 19.91 4.25 19.69
CA THR A 287 20.08 2.92 20.30
C THR A 287 21.54 2.45 20.35
N GLY A 288 22.41 3.01 19.52
CA GLY A 288 23.79 2.55 19.31
C GLY A 288 23.92 1.37 18.34
N GLU A 289 22.81 0.82 17.86
CA GLU A 289 22.76 -0.32 16.94
C GLU A 289 22.08 0.07 15.63
N THR A 290 22.65 -0.30 14.48
CA THR A 290 22.14 0.16 13.16
C THR A 290 22.13 -0.97 12.17
N GLU A 291 20.94 -1.24 11.63
CA GLU A 291 20.77 -2.03 10.42
C GLU A 291 20.95 -1.10 9.23
N TRP A 292 22.06 -1.29 8.50
CA TRP A 292 22.36 -0.47 7.34
C TRP A 292 21.57 -0.96 6.13
N VAL A 293 20.97 -0.02 5.41
CA VAL A 293 20.26 -0.29 4.16
C VAL A 293 21.27 -0.72 3.09
N GLU A 294 20.89 -1.66 2.23
CA GLU A 294 21.74 -2.13 1.14
C GLU A 294 22.18 -0.97 0.22
N PRO A 295 23.49 -0.85 -0.07
CA PRO A 295 24.03 0.21 -0.90
C PRO A 295 23.52 0.09 -2.35
N LEU A 296 23.28 1.25 -2.96
CA LEU A 296 22.94 1.38 -4.39
C LEU A 296 24.13 1.26 -5.32
N ASP A 297 25.30 1.64 -4.83
CA ASP A 297 26.51 1.74 -5.63
C ASP A 297 27.62 0.98 -4.91
N SER A 298 28.32 0.13 -5.66
CA SER A 298 29.48 -0.62 -5.18
C SER A 298 30.70 0.26 -4.90
N THR A 299 30.68 1.52 -5.35
CA THR A 299 31.75 2.48 -5.14
C THR A 299 31.79 2.92 -3.67
N SER A 300 33.00 3.04 -3.10
CA SER A 300 33.16 3.49 -1.71
C SER A 300 32.61 4.91 -1.51
N PRO A 301 31.91 5.20 -0.40
CA PRO A 301 31.46 6.55 -0.02
C PRO A 301 32.59 7.58 -0.04
N VAL A 302 33.79 7.16 0.39
CA VAL A 302 34.97 8.01 0.50
C VAL A 302 35.48 8.41 -0.87
N ASP A 303 35.48 7.47 -1.82
CA ASP A 303 35.90 7.72 -3.21
C ASP A 303 34.89 8.63 -3.92
N LEU A 304 33.58 8.42 -3.72
CA LEU A 304 32.53 9.30 -4.23
C LEU A 304 32.67 10.72 -3.68
N THR A 305 32.93 10.86 -2.38
CA THR A 305 33.13 12.16 -1.72
C THR A 305 34.38 12.86 -2.25
N LYS A 306 35.47 12.13 -2.46
CA LYS A 306 36.71 12.67 -3.02
C LYS A 306 36.53 13.15 -4.45
N ALA A 307 35.90 12.35 -5.31
CA ALA A 307 35.60 12.72 -6.69
C ALA A 307 34.72 13.99 -6.76
N PHE A 308 33.72 14.09 -5.88
CA PHE A 308 32.88 15.27 -5.77
C PHE A 308 33.66 16.53 -5.37
N LEU A 309 34.53 16.43 -4.35
CA LEU A 309 35.38 17.55 -3.93
C LEU A 309 36.34 18.00 -5.05
N GLU A 310 36.91 17.06 -5.81
CA GLU A 310 37.76 17.37 -6.96
C GLU A 310 36.98 18.08 -8.07
N GLU A 311 35.74 17.66 -8.34
CA GLU A 311 34.84 18.29 -9.32
C GLU A 311 34.50 19.73 -8.91
N VAL A 312 34.10 19.96 -7.65
CA VAL A 312 33.79 21.29 -7.11
C VAL A 312 35.01 22.21 -7.21
N GLN A 313 36.21 21.71 -6.87
CA GLN A 313 37.45 22.46 -7.02
C GLN A 313 37.77 22.77 -8.49
N SER A 314 37.57 21.81 -9.39
CA SER A 314 37.83 22.00 -10.82
C SER A 314 36.89 23.04 -11.45
N THR A 315 35.61 23.04 -11.05
CA THR A 315 34.59 23.98 -11.52
C THR A 315 34.88 25.38 -10.99
N THR A 316 35.31 25.49 -9.73
CA THR A 316 35.75 26.76 -9.14
C THR A 316 36.96 27.34 -9.85
N LYS A 317 37.97 26.50 -10.19
CA LYS A 317 39.14 26.92 -10.98
C LYS A 317 38.75 27.38 -12.39
N LYS A 318 37.87 26.64 -13.08
CA LYS A 318 37.35 27.02 -14.41
C LYS A 318 36.57 28.33 -14.37
N LEU A 319 35.83 28.61 -13.29
CA LEU A 319 35.12 29.87 -13.09
C LEU A 319 36.09 31.03 -12.84
N GLN A 320 37.14 30.81 -12.04
CA GLN A 320 38.22 31.79 -11.83
C GLN A 320 39.03 32.05 -13.11
N GLU A 321 39.28 31.03 -13.93
CA GLU A 321 39.94 31.19 -15.25
C GLU A 321 39.03 31.91 -16.27
N LYS A 322 37.72 31.68 -16.23
CA LYS A 322 36.71 32.39 -17.05
C LYS A 322 36.54 33.87 -16.68
N VAL A 323 36.95 34.32 -15.49
CA VAL A 323 37.01 35.77 -15.17
C VAL A 323 38.13 36.48 -15.97
N SER A 324 38.99 35.73 -16.68
CA SER A 324 40.09 36.27 -17.48
C SER A 324 39.83 36.30 -19.01
N ARG A 325 38.70 35.79 -19.51
CA ARG A 325 38.32 35.85 -20.94
C ARG A 325 36.80 35.86 -21.14
N PRO A 326 36.26 36.57 -22.15
CA PRO A 326 34.82 36.65 -22.36
C PRO A 326 34.28 35.28 -22.79
N VAL A 327 33.19 34.86 -22.16
CA VAL A 327 32.51 33.58 -22.39
C VAL A 327 31.45 33.76 -23.46
N GLU A 328 31.59 33.04 -24.57
CA GLU A 328 30.49 32.77 -25.50
C GLU A 328 29.50 31.78 -24.86
N THR A 329 28.22 32.12 -24.95
CA THR A 329 27.08 31.34 -24.50
C THR A 329 26.82 30.19 -25.46
N THR A 330 27.01 28.95 -25.00
CA THR A 330 26.48 27.76 -25.67
C THR A 330 25.21 27.33 -24.94
N ASN A 331 24.10 27.28 -25.68
CA ASN A 331 22.80 26.79 -25.21
C ASN A 331 22.89 25.27 -24.92
N PRO A 332 22.23 24.76 -23.87
CA PRO A 332 22.01 23.32 -23.73
C PRO A 332 20.89 22.85 -24.66
N ASP A 333 21.11 21.75 -25.37
CA ASP A 333 20.11 21.05 -26.18
C ASP A 333 18.96 20.52 -25.31
N PRO A 334 17.70 20.57 -25.78
CA PRO A 334 16.55 20.02 -25.08
C PRO A 334 16.29 18.61 -25.59
N GLU A 335 16.85 17.59 -24.97
CA GLU A 335 16.46 16.21 -25.30
C GLU A 335 16.10 15.37 -24.07
N THR A 336 14.92 14.76 -24.20
CA THR A 336 14.26 13.76 -23.35
C THR A 336 13.48 14.32 -22.17
N ASP A 337 12.18 14.57 -22.40
CA ASP A 337 11.18 14.72 -21.34
C ASP A 337 11.30 13.53 -20.37
N PRO A 338 11.68 13.75 -19.09
CA PRO A 338 11.58 12.70 -18.09
C PRO A 338 10.11 12.32 -17.96
N PRO A 339 9.77 11.04 -17.68
CA PRO A 339 8.41 10.66 -17.35
C PRO A 339 7.87 11.64 -16.29
N ILE A 340 6.65 12.16 -16.49
CA ILE A 340 6.02 13.26 -15.75
C ILE A 340 6.26 13.22 -14.22
N PHE A 341 6.42 12.03 -13.64
CA PHE A 341 6.74 11.83 -12.22
C PHE A 341 8.19 12.16 -11.83
N LYS A 342 9.19 11.90 -12.68
CA LYS A 342 10.60 12.26 -12.42
C LYS A 342 10.81 13.78 -12.40
N SER A 343 10.15 14.51 -13.29
CA SER A 343 10.29 15.98 -13.37
C SER A 343 9.58 16.73 -12.24
N VAL A 344 8.51 16.17 -11.65
CA VAL A 344 7.77 16.81 -10.55
C VAL A 344 8.46 16.63 -9.19
N LEU A 345 9.30 15.60 -9.04
CA LEU A 345 9.84 15.18 -7.74
C LEU A 345 11.34 15.44 -7.56
N ILE A 346 12.11 15.56 -8.65
CA ILE A 346 13.55 15.80 -8.55
C ILE A 346 13.80 17.30 -8.52
N ARG A 347 14.07 17.82 -7.33
CA ARG A 347 14.55 19.19 -7.14
C ARG A 347 15.97 19.31 -7.74
N GLY A 348 16.13 20.15 -8.75
CA GLY A 348 17.38 20.30 -9.50
C GLY A 348 18.37 21.31 -8.90
N ASP A 349 17.94 22.15 -7.97
CA ASP A 349 18.75 23.19 -7.31
C ASP A 349 19.31 22.71 -5.96
N LEU A 350 19.99 21.55 -5.97
CA LEU A 350 20.60 21.01 -4.76
C LEU A 350 21.81 21.86 -4.33
N ASP A 351 21.86 22.27 -3.07
CA ASP A 351 23.03 22.91 -2.49
C ASP A 351 24.18 21.91 -2.25
N PHE A 352 25.34 22.38 -1.82
CA PHE A 352 26.52 21.53 -1.58
C PHE A 352 26.23 20.40 -0.58
N VAL A 353 25.47 20.67 0.48
CA VAL A 353 25.16 19.71 1.54
C VAL A 353 24.17 18.67 1.02
N GLU A 354 23.15 19.11 0.28
CA GLU A 354 22.17 18.24 -0.35
C GLU A 354 22.83 17.32 -1.40
N GLN A 355 23.77 17.83 -2.21
CA GLN A 355 24.53 17.02 -3.16
C GLN A 355 25.42 15.99 -2.46
N LEU A 356 26.12 16.39 -1.40
CA LEU A 356 26.94 15.50 -0.58
C LEU A 356 26.08 14.39 0.05
N TRP A 357 24.90 14.75 0.58
CA TRP A 357 23.94 13.79 1.14
C TRP A 357 23.48 12.75 0.10
N VAL A 358 23.07 13.20 -1.10
CA VAL A 358 22.64 12.33 -2.20
C VAL A 358 23.75 11.36 -2.64
N LEU A 359 25.01 11.78 -2.57
CA LEU A 359 26.16 10.92 -2.86
C LEU A 359 26.40 9.91 -1.74
N MET A 360 26.52 10.37 -0.49
CA MET A 360 26.84 9.52 0.65
C MET A 360 25.79 8.43 0.86
N ARG A 361 24.50 8.75 0.76
CA ARG A 361 23.42 7.78 1.00
C ARG A 361 23.38 6.61 0.03
N LYS A 362 24.11 6.68 -1.10
CA LYS A 362 24.14 5.59 -2.08
C LYS A 362 25.07 4.45 -1.68
N SER A 363 26.03 4.70 -0.80
CA SER A 363 27.12 3.74 -0.56
C SER A 363 27.47 3.56 0.91
N VAL A 364 26.99 4.42 1.81
CA VAL A 364 27.34 4.34 3.23
C VAL A 364 26.78 3.06 3.84
N MET A 365 27.66 2.27 4.48
CA MET A 365 27.32 1.02 5.16
C MET A 365 27.78 1.01 6.62
N SER A 366 28.35 2.10 7.12
CA SER A 366 28.84 2.20 8.49
C SER A 366 28.94 3.65 8.98
N TYR A 367 29.00 3.82 10.31
CA TYR A 367 29.31 5.12 10.92
C TYR A 367 30.70 5.64 10.55
N GLN A 368 31.64 4.71 10.32
CA GLN A 368 33.00 5.05 9.95
C GLN A 368 33.04 5.71 8.57
N ASP A 369 32.25 5.21 7.61
CA ASP A 369 32.12 5.82 6.28
C ASP A 369 31.65 7.27 6.37
N ILE A 370 30.65 7.54 7.21
CA ILE A 370 30.15 8.90 7.44
C ILE A 370 31.24 9.78 8.03
N GLY A 371 31.94 9.27 9.06
CA GLY A 371 33.04 9.98 9.71
C GLY A 371 34.17 10.32 8.75
N ASP A 372 34.57 9.38 7.90
CA ASP A 372 35.66 9.56 6.93
C ASP A 372 35.26 10.52 5.81
N CYS A 373 34.04 10.44 5.30
CA CYS A 373 33.52 11.39 4.31
C CYS A 373 33.48 12.82 4.86
N LEU A 374 32.92 13.01 6.07
CA LEU A 374 32.86 14.33 6.71
C LEU A 374 34.26 14.87 7.03
N LYS A 375 35.20 14.01 7.43
CA LYS A 375 36.59 14.39 7.65
C LYS A 375 37.25 14.91 6.38
N LEU A 376 37.05 14.25 5.23
CA LEU A 376 37.55 14.72 3.94
C LEU A 376 37.00 16.12 3.59
N VAL A 377 35.71 16.35 3.81
CA VAL A 377 35.07 17.65 3.56
C VAL A 377 35.66 18.73 4.47
N ILE A 378 35.80 18.44 5.78
CA ILE A 378 36.41 19.36 6.75
C ILE A 378 37.86 19.68 6.38
N ASP A 379 38.64 18.68 5.98
CA ASP A 379 40.04 18.86 5.59
C ASP A 379 40.14 19.69 4.30
N ALA A 380 39.29 19.45 3.30
CA ALA A 380 39.22 20.28 2.09
C ALA A 380 38.92 21.75 2.40
N LEU A 381 37.98 22.03 3.31
CA LEU A 381 37.66 23.39 3.75
C LEU A 381 38.83 24.07 4.47
N LYS A 382 39.58 23.33 5.30
CA LYS A 382 40.79 23.84 5.96
C LYS A 382 41.90 24.17 4.95
N PHE A 383 42.08 23.32 3.93
CA PHE A 383 43.09 23.54 2.90
C PHE A 383 42.80 24.76 2.00
N ASP A 384 41.54 25.03 1.66
CA ASP A 384 41.18 26.25 0.90
C ASP A 384 41.31 27.54 1.74
N SER A 385 41.05 27.45 3.04
CA SER A 385 41.30 28.54 3.99
C SER A 385 42.79 28.89 4.09
N GLN A 386 43.68 27.90 3.98
CA GLN A 386 45.13 28.13 3.94
C GLN A 386 45.63 28.68 2.60
N ARG A 387 44.98 28.35 1.46
CA ARG A 387 45.28 28.99 0.17
C ARG A 387 44.90 30.48 0.16
N GLN A 388 43.79 30.87 0.78
CA GLN A 388 43.44 32.30 0.91
C GLN A 388 44.49 33.09 1.72
N GLN A 389 45.12 32.47 2.72
CA GLN A 389 46.20 33.12 3.48
C GLN A 389 47.55 33.17 2.72
N GLN A 390 47.82 32.24 1.80
CA GLN A 390 49.02 32.31 0.95
C GLN A 390 48.94 33.38 -0.17
N PHE A 391 47.75 33.74 -0.63
CA PHE A 391 47.58 34.86 -1.58
C PHE A 391 47.71 36.25 -0.93
N SER A 392 47.43 36.36 0.37
CA SER A 392 47.58 37.62 1.13
C SER A 392 49.06 38.06 1.26
N GLN A 393 50.02 37.14 1.21
CA GLN A 393 51.45 37.48 1.31
C GLN A 393 52.10 37.96 0.01
N GLN A 394 51.45 37.80 -1.15
CA GLN A 394 51.94 38.36 -2.43
C GLN A 394 51.31 39.72 -2.79
N ALA A 395 50.30 40.19 -2.05
CA ALA A 395 49.61 41.46 -2.32
C ALA A 395 50.09 42.66 -1.48
N HIS A 396 51.10 42.49 -0.61
CA HIS A 396 51.59 43.59 0.25
C HIS A 396 52.55 44.58 -0.41
N HIS A 397 52.83 44.47 -1.72
CA HIS A 397 53.71 45.39 -2.44
C HIS A 397 53.02 46.36 -3.42
N ALA A 398 51.69 46.45 -3.43
CA ALA A 398 50.98 47.39 -4.29
C ALA A 398 49.91 48.21 -3.55
N VAL A 399 50.36 49.37 -3.06
CA VAL A 399 49.64 50.66 -3.08
C VAL A 399 48.38 50.80 -2.21
N VAL A 400 48.58 51.51 -1.09
CA VAL A 400 47.65 52.49 -0.48
C VAL A 400 48.27 53.88 -0.79
N PRO A 401 47.56 55.03 -0.89
CA PRO A 401 46.16 55.33 -0.54
C PRO A 401 45.37 56.14 -1.60
N SER A 402 44.04 56.23 -1.43
CA SER A 402 43.40 57.51 -1.06
C SER A 402 41.92 57.35 -0.81
N ALA A 403 41.53 57.84 0.36
CA ALA A 403 40.18 58.09 0.81
C ALA A 403 39.53 59.24 0.00
N ASP A 404 38.22 59.41 0.24
CA ASP A 404 37.35 60.53 -0.14
C ASP A 404 36.71 60.49 -1.53
N ARG A 405 35.44 60.05 -1.56
CA ARG A 405 34.26 60.76 -2.16
C ARG A 405 33.01 59.90 -1.94
N ILE A 406 32.16 60.23 -0.95
CA ILE A 406 31.09 61.25 -0.94
C ILE A 406 29.74 60.72 -1.49
N MET A 407 28.81 60.63 -0.54
CA MET A 407 27.37 60.92 -0.53
C MET A 407 26.32 60.04 -1.23
N CYS A 408 25.41 59.56 -0.38
CA CYS A 408 23.99 59.30 -0.63
C CYS A 408 23.24 60.53 -1.16
N PRO A 409 22.16 60.34 -1.94
CA PRO A 409 21.04 61.25 -1.96
C PRO A 409 19.82 60.71 -1.19
N SER A 410 19.19 61.67 -0.54
CA SER A 410 18.02 61.65 0.31
C SER A 410 16.68 61.38 -0.40
N GLN A 411 15.70 61.04 0.44
CA GLN A 411 14.25 60.99 0.19
C GLN A 411 13.69 62.24 -0.52
N GLU A 412 12.66 62.05 -1.34
CA GLU A 412 11.39 62.82 -1.31
C GLU A 412 10.33 62.17 -2.23
N SER A 413 9.42 61.39 -1.61
CA SER A 413 7.94 61.45 -1.58
C SER A 413 7.09 61.79 -2.86
N PRO A 414 5.74 61.72 -2.81
CA PRO A 414 4.95 60.69 -3.49
C PRO A 414 3.96 61.25 -4.54
N LEU A 415 3.41 60.37 -5.38
CA LEU A 415 2.09 60.53 -6.00
C LEU A 415 1.39 59.18 -6.04
#